data_AF-A0A9W7DR89-F1
#
_entry.id   AF-A0A9W7DR89-F1
#
_cell.length_a   1.000
_cell.length_b   1.000
_cell.length_c   1.000
_cell.angle_alpha   90.00
_cell.angle_beta   90.00
_cell.angle_gamma   90.00
#
_symmetry.space_group_name_H-M   'P 1'
#
loop_
_entity.id
_entity.type
_entity.pdbx_description
1 polymer ?
#
loop_
_entity_poly.entity_id
_entity_poly.type
_entity_poly.pdbx_seq_one_letter_code
_entity_poly.pdbx_strand_id
1 'polypeptide(L)'
;MNRLRGDTLKMCSVKTREIDSNRDSIPDKFHLEVELPLAAVESVTKVDALVFFRTQLQNKAKIVMESAVHISYDSGSAGAGLYTSGNMVFTQTYPLPVKGGYVTMYSNTDLLDPSKISRASEGDIRTILEQISERNLTMTYVPELTHWTPVVDSASASTFTLTADIKIPTTDIVYIPTAVEVLRDAWIKYLSMFVLVGFFLEKLCSFVYFHQIVETKMLVETVGSNIGVPHFKRF
;
A
#
# COMPACT_ATOMS: atom_id res chain seq x y z
N MET A 1 -9.35 -8.98 24.60
CA MET A 1 -10.43 -7.96 24.68
C MET A 1 -11.65 -8.42 25.46
N ASN A 2 -12.36 -9.49 25.06
CA ASN A 2 -13.63 -9.90 25.71
C ASN A 2 -13.49 -10.30 27.20
N ARG A 3 -12.30 -10.67 27.66
CA ARG A 3 -12.06 -11.03 29.07
C ARG A 3 -11.92 -9.84 30.02
N LEU A 4 -11.76 -8.62 29.51
CA LEU A 4 -11.48 -7.41 30.30
C LEU A 4 -12.70 -6.48 30.46
N ARG A 5 -13.84 -6.77 29.81
CA ARG A 5 -15.02 -5.88 29.75
C ARG A 5 -16.29 -6.37 30.48
N GLY A 6 -16.23 -7.47 31.24
CA GLY A 6 -17.28 -7.87 32.19
C GLY A 6 -18.69 -8.14 31.61
N ASP A 7 -19.69 -8.10 32.50
CA ASP A 7 -21.12 -8.49 32.30
C ASP A 7 -21.91 -7.68 31.25
N THR A 8 -21.33 -6.67 30.62
CA THR A 8 -21.99 -5.84 29.60
C THR A 8 -21.74 -6.33 28.17
N LEU A 9 -21.06 -7.47 28.00
CA LEU A 9 -20.73 -8.02 26.68
C LEU A 9 -21.81 -8.99 26.23
N LYS A 10 -22.45 -8.67 25.11
CA LYS A 10 -23.31 -9.61 24.40
C LYS A 10 -22.54 -10.33 23.32
N MET A 11 -22.82 -11.62 23.17
CA MET A 11 -22.27 -12.42 22.08
C MET A 11 -23.03 -12.09 20.81
N CYS A 12 -22.33 -11.52 19.83
CA CYS A 12 -22.87 -11.31 18.49
C CYS A 12 -22.58 -12.53 17.62
N SER A 13 -23.48 -12.82 16.68
CA SER A 13 -23.19 -13.73 15.57
C SER A 13 -22.47 -12.94 14.48
N VAL A 14 -21.33 -13.43 14.03
CA VAL A 14 -20.52 -12.79 12.99
C VAL A 14 -20.37 -13.78 11.84
N LYS A 15 -20.79 -13.36 10.64
CA LYS A 15 -20.62 -14.10 9.40
C LYS A 15 -19.76 -13.27 8.46
N THR A 16 -18.78 -13.90 7.86
CA THR A 16 -17.91 -13.29 6.85
C THR A 16 -17.93 -14.13 5.58
N ARG A 17 -17.85 -13.45 4.44
CA ARG A 17 -17.74 -14.08 3.14
C ARG A 17 -16.79 -13.29 2.27
N GLU A 18 -15.85 -13.99 1.67
CA GLU A 18 -14.94 -13.46 0.66
C GLU A 18 -15.55 -13.69 -0.72
N ILE A 19 -15.50 -12.68 -1.57
CA ILE A 19 -16.06 -12.72 -2.92
C ILE A 19 -14.94 -12.35 -3.89
N ASP A 20 -14.60 -13.29 -4.75
CA ASP A 20 -13.71 -13.15 -5.89
C ASP A 20 -14.59 -13.16 -7.15
N SER A 21 -14.72 -12.01 -7.80
CA SER A 21 -15.58 -11.82 -8.96
C SER A 21 -14.87 -12.11 -10.27
N ASN A 22 -13.56 -11.85 -10.33
CA ASN A 22 -12.74 -12.02 -11.55
C ASN A 22 -12.04 -13.39 -11.62
N ARG A 23 -12.11 -14.20 -10.55
CA ARG A 23 -11.52 -15.54 -10.37
C ARG A 23 -9.99 -15.53 -10.43
N ASP A 24 -9.35 -14.46 -9.99
CA ASP A 24 -7.89 -14.35 -9.95
C ASP A 24 -7.26 -14.88 -8.65
N SER A 25 -8.08 -15.48 -7.76
CA SER A 25 -7.70 -15.98 -6.43
C SER A 25 -7.34 -14.89 -5.41
N ILE A 26 -7.62 -13.62 -5.73
CA ILE A 26 -7.52 -12.47 -4.83
C ILE A 26 -8.96 -12.01 -4.50
N PRO A 27 -9.31 -11.82 -3.23
CA PRO A 27 -10.65 -11.36 -2.88
C PRO A 27 -10.88 -9.92 -3.38
N ASP A 28 -11.96 -9.70 -4.12
CA ASP A 28 -12.38 -8.36 -4.57
C ASP A 28 -13.26 -7.65 -3.53
N LYS A 29 -13.98 -8.43 -2.71
CA LYS A 29 -14.93 -7.91 -1.71
C LYS A 29 -15.02 -8.81 -0.49
N PHE A 30 -15.09 -8.17 0.68
CA PHE A 30 -15.50 -8.81 1.92
C PHE A 30 -16.93 -8.40 2.26
N HIS A 31 -17.78 -9.40 2.46
CA HIS A 31 -19.12 -9.23 2.98
C HIS A 31 -19.12 -9.65 4.45
N LEU A 32 -19.41 -8.68 5.32
CA LEU A 32 -19.50 -8.85 6.76
C LEU A 32 -20.95 -8.68 7.19
N GLU A 33 -21.47 -9.65 7.91
CA GLU A 33 -22.79 -9.61 8.52
C GLU A 33 -22.66 -9.89 10.01
N VAL A 34 -23.13 -8.95 10.84
CA VAL A 34 -23.09 -9.04 12.29
C VAL A 34 -24.51 -8.90 12.82
N GLU A 35 -24.96 -9.89 13.57
CA GLU A 35 -26.25 -9.88 14.25
C GLU A 35 -26.00 -9.71 15.75
N LEU A 36 -26.46 -8.59 16.29
CA LEU A 36 -26.39 -8.25 17.71
C LEU A 36 -27.76 -8.47 18.35
N PRO A 37 -27.91 -9.42 19.30
CA PRO A 37 -29.17 -9.59 20.03
C PRO A 37 -29.38 -8.42 20.99
N LEU A 38 -30.52 -7.75 20.88
CA LEU A 38 -30.91 -6.62 21.75
C LEU A 38 -31.86 -7.10 22.84
N ALA A 39 -31.77 -6.50 24.03
CA ALA A 39 -32.79 -6.65 25.06
C ALA A 39 -33.97 -5.70 24.77
N ALA A 40 -35.16 -5.98 25.32
CA ALA A 40 -36.38 -5.21 25.08
C ALA A 40 -36.32 -3.71 25.46
N VAL A 41 -35.29 -3.28 26.20
CA VAL A 41 -35.10 -1.89 26.66
C VAL A 41 -33.90 -1.21 25.97
N GLU A 42 -33.15 -1.95 25.16
CA GLU A 42 -31.95 -1.43 24.49
C GLU A 42 -32.27 -0.92 23.09
N SER A 43 -31.61 0.17 22.70
CA SER A 43 -31.67 0.69 21.33
C SER A 43 -30.27 1.07 20.87
N VAL A 44 -30.00 0.85 19.58
CA VAL A 44 -28.72 1.19 18.96
C VAL A 44 -28.89 2.51 18.22
N THR A 45 -28.08 3.51 18.57
CA THR A 45 -28.06 4.83 17.92
C THR A 45 -26.81 5.05 17.07
N LYS A 46 -25.70 4.46 17.52
CA LYS A 46 -24.38 4.58 16.91
C LYS A 46 -23.75 3.19 16.74
N VAL A 47 -23.06 3.00 15.64
CA VAL A 47 -22.23 1.82 15.36
C VAL A 47 -20.80 2.26 15.18
N ASP A 48 -19.90 1.68 15.97
CA ASP A 48 -18.45 1.76 15.76
C ASP A 48 -17.92 0.33 15.63
N ALA A 49 -17.40 0.01 14.45
CA ALA A 49 -16.83 -1.30 14.14
C ALA A 49 -15.39 -1.14 13.66
N LEU A 50 -14.52 -2.00 14.17
CA LEU A 50 -13.12 -2.08 13.77
C LEU A 50 -12.86 -3.49 13.23
N VAL A 51 -12.54 -3.56 11.95
CA VAL A 51 -12.33 -4.83 11.22
C VAL A 51 -10.86 -4.97 10.92
N PHE A 52 -10.25 -6.06 11.37
CA PHE A 52 -8.82 -6.32 11.21
C PHE A 52 -8.57 -7.20 9.99
N PHE A 53 -7.54 -6.86 9.23
CA PHE A 53 -7.12 -7.55 8.02
C PHE A 53 -5.64 -7.86 8.08
N ARG A 54 -5.27 -9.02 7.53
CA ARG A 54 -3.88 -9.32 7.21
C ARG A 54 -3.65 -9.03 5.73
N THR A 55 -2.97 -7.92 5.45
CA THR A 55 -2.71 -7.46 4.08
C THR A 55 -1.34 -7.92 3.62
N GLN A 56 -1.26 -8.48 2.42
CA GLN A 56 -0.02 -8.93 1.80
C GLN A 56 0.11 -8.38 0.38
N LEU A 57 1.26 -7.75 0.10
CA LEU A 57 1.66 -7.35 -1.25
C LEU A 57 2.65 -8.39 -1.80
N GLN A 58 2.43 -8.89 -3.02
CA GLN A 58 3.18 -10.04 -3.55
C GLN A 58 4.18 -9.73 -4.68
N ASN A 59 3.93 -8.68 -5.48
CA ASN A 59 4.67 -8.49 -6.74
C ASN A 59 6.03 -7.81 -6.56
N LYS A 60 6.04 -6.50 -6.30
CA LYS A 60 7.27 -5.68 -6.21
C LYS A 60 7.71 -5.50 -4.76
N ALA A 61 6.98 -4.68 -4.01
CA ALA A 61 7.20 -4.51 -2.58
C ALA A 61 6.53 -5.67 -1.83
N LYS A 62 7.30 -6.74 -1.57
CA LYS A 62 6.82 -7.92 -0.84
C LYS A 62 6.71 -7.63 0.65
N ILE A 63 5.54 -7.19 1.08
CA ILE A 63 5.29 -6.83 2.47
C ILE A 63 4.08 -7.56 3.02
N VAL A 64 4.10 -7.81 4.32
CA VAL A 64 2.97 -8.33 5.09
C VAL A 64 2.73 -7.34 6.22
N MET A 65 1.48 -6.91 6.42
CA MET A 65 1.11 -6.04 7.52
C MET A 65 -0.25 -6.42 8.08
N GLU A 66 -0.43 -6.13 9.37
CA GLU A 66 -1.75 -6.08 9.98
C GLU A 66 -2.31 -4.68 9.75
N SER A 67 -3.52 -4.62 9.21
CA SER A 67 -4.27 -3.39 9.02
C SER A 67 -5.62 -3.50 9.69
N ALA A 68 -6.24 -2.36 9.98
CA ALA A 68 -7.59 -2.34 10.47
C ALA A 68 -8.36 -1.20 9.82
N VAL A 69 -9.66 -1.42 9.69
CA VAL A 69 -10.60 -0.55 9.02
C VAL A 69 -11.66 -0.14 10.02
N HIS A 70 -11.87 1.17 10.13
CA HIS A 70 -12.88 1.75 11.00
C HIS A 70 -14.15 2.07 10.22
N ILE A 71 -15.27 1.53 10.68
CA ILE A 71 -16.61 1.83 10.18
C ILE A 71 -17.36 2.49 11.33
N SER A 72 -17.69 3.77 11.16
CA SER A 72 -18.46 4.53 12.14
C SER A 72 -19.66 5.16 11.48
N TYR A 73 -20.82 5.02 12.11
CA TYR A 73 -22.05 5.66 11.69
C TYR A 73 -22.89 6.06 12.90
N ASP A 74 -23.35 7.30 12.90
CA ASP A 74 -24.25 7.85 13.91
C ASP A 74 -25.52 8.34 13.21
N SER A 75 -26.66 7.83 13.65
CA SER A 75 -27.96 8.17 13.10
C SER A 75 -28.74 9.17 13.96
N GLY A 76 -28.30 9.41 15.21
CA GLY A 76 -29.05 10.14 16.23
C GLY A 76 -30.39 9.54 16.65
N SER A 77 -30.79 8.38 16.12
CA SER A 77 -32.10 7.74 16.34
C SER A 77 -31.97 6.22 16.54
N ALA A 78 -32.97 5.58 17.13
CA ALA A 78 -32.93 4.13 17.33
C ALA A 78 -33.06 3.37 15.99
N GLY A 79 -32.14 2.46 15.70
CA GLY A 79 -32.14 1.64 14.49
C GLY A 79 -32.23 0.15 14.75
N ALA A 80 -32.81 -0.55 13.78
CA ALA A 80 -32.87 -2.00 13.69
C ALA A 80 -31.74 -2.58 12.82
N GLY A 81 -31.11 -1.76 11.98
CA GLY A 81 -29.97 -2.22 11.19
C GLY A 81 -29.22 -1.12 10.46
N LEU A 82 -28.00 -1.45 10.06
CA LEU A 82 -27.11 -0.61 9.28
C LEU A 82 -26.57 -1.42 8.09
N TYR A 83 -26.84 -0.94 6.89
CA TYR A 83 -26.18 -1.40 5.68
C TYR A 83 -25.16 -0.37 5.22
N THR A 84 -23.92 -0.78 5.00
CA THR A 84 -22.88 0.09 4.45
C THR A 84 -22.09 -0.61 3.37
N SER A 85 -21.85 0.07 2.25
CA SER A 85 -21.02 -0.41 1.15
C SER A 85 -19.97 0.66 0.86
N GLY A 86 -18.72 0.25 0.73
CA GLY A 86 -17.63 1.21 0.56
C GLY A 86 -16.33 0.56 0.11
N ASN A 87 -15.35 1.41 -0.18
CA ASN A 87 -14.05 1.02 -0.68
C ASN A 87 -13.00 1.04 0.43
N MET A 88 -12.12 0.05 0.40
CA MET A 88 -10.92 -0.04 1.23
C MET A 88 -9.75 0.62 0.49
N VAL A 89 -9.34 1.81 0.92
CA VAL A 89 -8.31 2.62 0.24
C VAL A 89 -6.97 2.48 0.95
N PHE A 90 -5.96 2.01 0.22
CA PHE A 90 -4.57 1.89 0.68
C PHE A 90 -3.86 3.23 0.58
N THR A 91 -3.43 3.74 1.72
CA THR A 91 -2.72 5.02 1.83
C THR A 91 -1.32 4.76 2.33
N GLN A 92 -0.35 5.32 1.61
CA GLN A 92 1.07 5.25 1.93
C GLN A 92 1.67 6.66 2.06
N THR A 93 2.38 6.93 3.15
CA THR A 93 3.04 8.23 3.39
C THR A 93 4.40 8.31 2.69
N TYR A 94 5.13 7.19 2.61
CA TYR A 94 6.46 7.08 2.03
C TYR A 94 6.54 5.88 1.08
N PRO A 95 7.36 5.98 0.01
CA PRO A 95 7.59 4.87 -0.92
C PRO A 95 8.09 3.60 -0.24
N LEU A 96 7.62 2.45 -0.71
CA LEU A 96 7.96 1.16 -0.11
C LEU A 96 9.35 0.66 -0.54
N PRO A 97 10.21 0.24 0.40
CA PRO A 97 11.48 -0.37 0.04
C PRO A 97 11.27 -1.77 -0.56
N VAL A 98 11.89 -2.05 -1.70
CA VAL A 98 11.90 -3.39 -2.29
C VAL A 98 13.08 -4.17 -1.71
N LYS A 99 12.78 -5.22 -0.95
CA LYS A 99 13.77 -6.17 -0.41
C LYS A 99 13.55 -7.57 -1.00
N GLY A 100 14.59 -8.39 -0.96
CA GLY A 100 14.47 -9.80 -1.32
C GLY A 100 13.65 -10.55 -0.27
N GLY A 101 12.42 -10.93 -0.62
CA GLY A 101 11.52 -11.71 0.26
C GLY A 101 10.45 -10.87 0.95
N TYR A 102 9.60 -11.54 1.73
CA TYR A 102 8.51 -10.89 2.47
C TYR A 102 9.03 -10.22 3.74
N VAL A 103 8.71 -8.94 3.90
CA VAL A 103 9.00 -8.18 5.11
C VAL A 103 7.70 -7.98 5.89
N THR A 104 7.65 -8.51 7.11
CA THR A 104 6.56 -8.20 8.04
C THR A 104 6.76 -6.81 8.61
N MET A 105 5.91 -5.87 8.22
CA MET A 105 5.90 -4.52 8.76
C MET A 105 5.23 -4.52 10.14
N TYR A 106 5.68 -3.63 11.02
CA TYR A 106 5.06 -3.37 12.33
C TYR A 106 5.01 -4.56 13.30
N SER A 107 5.87 -5.57 13.15
CA SER A 107 5.88 -6.78 13.99
C SER A 107 6.13 -6.54 15.49
N ASN A 108 6.60 -5.36 15.88
CA ASN A 108 6.79 -4.95 17.27
C ASN A 108 5.62 -4.11 17.82
N THR A 109 4.71 -3.69 16.96
CA THR A 109 3.61 -2.76 17.23
C THR A 109 2.30 -3.34 16.70
N ASP A 110 2.10 -4.65 16.88
CA ASP A 110 0.88 -5.36 16.47
C ASP A 110 -0.37 -4.65 17.02
N LEU A 111 -1.43 -4.55 16.22
CA LEU A 111 -2.64 -3.81 16.63
C LEU A 111 -3.41 -4.57 17.70
N LEU A 112 -3.39 -5.91 17.62
CA LEU A 112 -4.07 -6.78 18.55
C LEU A 112 -3.17 -7.96 18.95
N ASP A 113 -2.42 -7.78 20.03
CA ASP A 113 -1.75 -8.89 20.69
C ASP A 113 -2.40 -9.19 22.05
N PRO A 114 -3.22 -10.25 22.17
CA PRO A 114 -3.91 -10.58 23.41
C PRO A 114 -2.96 -10.92 24.56
N SER A 115 -1.69 -11.22 24.28
CA SER A 115 -0.66 -11.47 25.30
C SER A 115 -0.01 -10.20 25.83
N LYS A 116 0.03 -9.13 25.03
CA LYS A 116 0.61 -7.82 25.42
C LYS A 116 -0.42 -6.88 26.02
N ILE A 117 -1.71 -7.03 25.68
CA ILE A 117 -2.79 -6.20 26.21
C ILE A 117 -2.99 -6.53 27.70
N SER A 118 -2.42 -5.69 28.56
CA SER A 118 -2.49 -5.85 30.02
C SER A 118 -3.57 -4.95 30.62
N ARG A 119 -3.97 -3.89 29.92
CA ARG A 119 -4.97 -2.91 30.37
C ARG A 119 -6.15 -2.84 29.41
N ALA A 120 -7.36 -2.64 29.94
CA ALA A 120 -8.55 -2.45 29.13
C ALA A 120 -8.47 -1.21 28.21
N SER A 121 -7.70 -0.18 28.59
CA SER A 121 -7.47 1.05 27.82
C SER A 121 -6.59 0.86 26.58
N GLU A 122 -5.72 -0.16 26.58
CA GLU A 122 -4.88 -0.50 25.41
C GLU A 122 -5.70 -1.16 24.31
N GLY A 123 -6.82 -1.79 24.68
CA GLY A 123 -7.80 -2.33 23.75
C GLY A 123 -8.97 -1.37 23.47
N ASP A 124 -8.81 -0.06 23.68
CA ASP A 124 -9.83 0.89 23.26
C ASP A 124 -9.69 1.20 21.77
N ILE A 125 -10.82 1.36 21.07
CA ILE A 125 -10.84 1.64 19.63
C ILE A 125 -10.04 2.90 19.33
N ARG A 126 -10.18 3.94 20.16
CA ARG A 126 -9.46 5.20 20.00
C ARG A 126 -7.94 5.02 20.00
N THR A 127 -7.39 4.30 20.98
CA THR A 127 -5.95 4.04 21.08
C THR A 127 -5.44 3.31 19.84
N ILE A 128 -6.21 2.35 19.34
CA ILE A 128 -5.86 1.59 18.13
C ILE A 128 -5.90 2.49 16.89
N LEU A 129 -6.88 3.38 16.77
CA LEU A 129 -6.95 4.35 15.66
C LEU A 129 -5.78 5.34 15.70
N GLU A 130 -5.40 5.81 16.87
CA GLU A 130 -4.21 6.66 17.06
C GLU A 130 -2.95 5.92 16.58
N GLN A 131 -2.74 4.67 16.99
CA GLN A 131 -1.63 3.84 16.52
C GLN A 131 -1.64 3.60 15.00
N ILE A 132 -2.81 3.38 14.40
CA ILE A 132 -2.94 3.23 12.94
C ILE A 132 -2.55 4.52 12.25
N SER A 133 -2.97 5.67 12.76
CA SER A 133 -2.71 6.97 12.14
C SER A 133 -1.22 7.34 12.08
N GLU A 134 -0.40 6.81 13.01
CA GLU A 134 1.05 7.02 13.04
C GLU A 134 1.82 6.15 12.04
N ARG A 135 1.17 5.12 11.47
CA ARG A 135 1.83 4.21 10.53
C ARG A 135 2.00 4.84 9.16
N ASN A 136 3.11 4.50 8.52
CA ASN A 136 3.36 4.83 7.12
C ASN A 136 2.32 4.19 6.17
N LEU A 137 1.86 2.98 6.48
CA LEU A 137 0.88 2.26 5.69
C LEU A 137 -0.43 2.14 6.47
N THR A 138 -1.50 2.64 5.87
CA THR A 138 -2.83 2.63 6.47
C THR A 138 -3.87 2.15 5.48
N MET A 139 -4.95 1.58 6.02
CA MET A 139 -6.10 1.13 5.26
C MET A 139 -7.32 1.86 5.79
N THR A 140 -7.98 2.64 4.93
CA THR A 140 -9.15 3.44 5.32
C THR A 140 -10.37 2.96 4.59
N TYR A 141 -11.51 2.89 5.27
CA TYR A 141 -12.79 2.64 4.62
C TYR A 141 -13.46 3.95 4.27
N VAL A 142 -13.81 4.07 2.99
CA VAL A 142 -14.55 5.20 2.45
C VAL A 142 -15.94 4.68 2.10
N PRO A 143 -16.99 5.05 2.86
CA PRO A 143 -18.35 4.62 2.55
C PRO A 143 -18.81 5.26 1.24
N GLU A 144 -19.36 4.44 0.34
CA GLU A 144 -20.02 4.89 -0.90
C GLU A 144 -21.53 4.99 -0.71
N LEU A 145 -22.11 4.02 0.00
CA LEU A 145 -23.53 3.92 0.29
C LEU A 145 -23.72 3.51 1.74
N THR A 146 -24.52 4.26 2.47
CA THR A 146 -24.92 3.90 3.83
C THR A 146 -26.43 4.04 3.96
N HIS A 147 -27.07 3.01 4.50
CA HIS A 147 -28.52 2.96 4.70
C HIS A 147 -28.81 2.55 6.14
N TRP A 148 -29.52 3.42 6.85
CA TRP A 148 -29.98 3.18 8.21
C TRP A 148 -31.43 2.72 8.19
N THR A 149 -31.71 1.62 8.87
CA THR A 149 -33.07 1.10 9.03
C THR A 149 -33.57 1.51 10.43
N PRO A 150 -34.48 2.50 10.53
CA PRO A 150 -35.01 2.93 11.83
C PRO A 150 -35.90 1.85 12.45
N VAL A 151 -36.01 1.85 13.78
CA VAL A 151 -36.99 1.03 14.48
C VAL A 151 -38.39 1.64 14.29
N VAL A 152 -39.29 0.91 13.64
CA VAL A 152 -40.68 1.34 13.43
C VAL A 152 -41.55 1.03 14.66
N ASP A 153 -41.21 -0.04 15.40
CA ASP A 153 -41.94 -0.44 16.60
C ASP A 153 -40.95 -0.94 17.68
N SER A 154 -40.86 -0.21 18.79
CA SER A 154 -39.89 -0.47 19.86
C SER A 154 -40.06 -1.85 20.52
N ALA A 155 -41.23 -2.46 20.37
CA ALA A 155 -41.52 -3.80 20.89
C ALA A 155 -40.96 -4.96 20.02
N SER A 156 -40.49 -4.68 18.79
CA SER A 156 -40.14 -5.72 17.79
C SER A 156 -38.65 -5.80 17.45
N ALA A 157 -37.81 -4.89 17.92
CA ALA A 157 -36.38 -4.89 17.60
C ALA A 157 -35.60 -5.85 18.53
N SER A 158 -35.77 -7.16 18.35
CA SER A 158 -35.03 -8.17 19.13
C SER A 158 -33.56 -8.31 18.71
N THR A 159 -33.23 -7.86 17.50
CA THR A 159 -31.90 -8.04 16.90
C THR A 159 -31.55 -6.81 16.06
N PHE A 160 -30.30 -6.37 16.15
CA PHE A 160 -29.71 -5.39 15.28
C PHE A 160 -28.81 -6.06 14.25
N THR A 161 -29.02 -5.77 12.96
CA THR A 161 -28.21 -6.34 11.87
C THR A 161 -27.31 -5.28 11.26
N LEU A 162 -26.00 -5.50 11.34
CA LEU A 162 -24.98 -4.74 10.62
C LEU A 162 -24.54 -5.54 9.40
N THR A 163 -24.69 -4.97 8.22
CA THR A 163 -24.19 -5.53 6.97
C THR A 163 -23.20 -4.55 6.36
N ALA A 164 -21.95 -4.98 6.20
CA ALA A 164 -20.89 -4.18 5.62
C ALA A 164 -20.29 -4.88 4.40
N ASP A 165 -20.40 -4.24 3.24
CA ASP A 165 -19.72 -4.61 2.01
C ASP A 165 -18.46 -3.76 1.87
N ILE A 166 -17.30 -4.41 1.97
CA ILE A 166 -15.98 -3.77 1.87
C ILE A 166 -15.35 -4.22 0.55
N LYS A 167 -15.28 -3.31 -0.41
CA LYS A 167 -14.68 -3.55 -1.73
C LYS A 167 -13.19 -3.24 -1.71
N ILE A 168 -12.40 -4.01 -2.42
CA ILE A 168 -10.96 -3.80 -2.59
C ILE A 168 -10.71 -3.26 -4.00
N PRO A 169 -10.60 -1.93 -4.19
CA PRO A 169 -10.25 -1.36 -5.47
C PRO A 169 -8.77 -1.59 -5.81
N THR A 170 -8.45 -1.51 -7.10
CA THR A 170 -7.06 -1.47 -7.57
C THR A 170 -6.47 -0.09 -7.29
N THR A 171 -5.33 -0.03 -6.60
CA THR A 171 -4.66 1.22 -6.23
C THR A 171 -3.19 1.20 -6.64
N ASP A 172 -2.67 2.36 -7.03
CA ASP A 172 -1.25 2.52 -7.34
C ASP A 172 -0.40 2.55 -6.07
N ILE A 173 0.72 1.82 -6.10
CA ILE A 173 1.65 1.68 -4.97
C ILE A 173 3.02 2.18 -5.40
N VAL A 174 3.57 3.17 -4.71
CA VAL A 174 4.89 3.73 -5.02
C VAL A 174 5.95 2.97 -4.24
N TYR A 175 6.98 2.50 -4.95
CA TYR A 175 8.10 1.77 -4.36
C TYR A 175 9.45 2.40 -4.72
N ILE A 176 10.46 2.12 -3.90
CA ILE A 176 11.85 2.53 -4.14
C ILE A 176 12.49 1.55 -5.12
N PRO A 177 12.94 2.00 -6.30
CA PRO A 177 13.50 1.12 -7.32
C PRO A 177 14.79 0.46 -6.83
N THR A 178 15.01 -0.78 -7.26
CA THR A 178 16.23 -1.52 -6.96
C THR A 178 17.43 -1.01 -7.77
N ALA A 179 18.65 -1.26 -7.31
CA ALA A 179 19.87 -0.83 -8.02
C ALA A 179 19.90 -1.32 -9.48
N VAL A 180 19.35 -2.50 -9.77
CA VAL A 180 19.26 -3.05 -11.14
C VAL A 180 18.23 -2.30 -11.97
N GLU A 181 17.07 -1.96 -11.41
CA GLU A 181 16.06 -1.14 -12.09
C GLU A 181 16.61 0.26 -12.39
N VAL A 182 17.32 0.86 -11.42
CA VAL A 182 18.02 2.15 -11.60
C VAL A 182 19.10 2.05 -12.68
N LEU A 183 19.92 0.99 -12.68
CA LEU A 183 20.96 0.79 -13.69
C LEU A 183 20.38 0.63 -15.10
N ARG A 184 19.28 -0.12 -15.23
CA ARG A 184 18.58 -0.30 -16.50
C ARG A 184 18.04 1.04 -17.03
N ASP A 185 17.42 1.83 -16.17
CA ASP A 185 16.90 3.15 -16.52
C ASP A 185 18.03 4.13 -16.86
N ALA A 186 19.10 4.12 -16.07
CA ALA A 186 20.29 4.92 -16.30
C ALA A 186 20.94 4.60 -17.64
N TRP A 187 21.08 3.31 -18.00
CA TRP A 187 21.70 2.89 -19.26
C TRP A 187 21.03 3.52 -20.49
N ILE A 188 19.70 3.57 -20.52
CA ILE A 188 18.94 4.17 -21.63
C ILE A 188 19.21 5.67 -21.71
N LYS A 189 19.24 6.35 -20.56
CA LYS A 189 19.53 7.78 -20.48
C LYS A 189 20.97 8.11 -20.90
N TYR A 190 21.95 7.34 -20.42
CA TYR A 190 23.36 7.50 -20.79
C TYR A 190 23.58 7.24 -22.27
N LEU A 191 22.95 6.21 -22.85
CA LEU A 191 23.05 5.93 -24.28
C LEU A 191 22.47 7.08 -25.12
N SER A 192 21.32 7.61 -24.72
CA SER A 192 20.68 8.75 -25.39
C SER A 192 21.56 10.00 -25.33
N MET A 193 22.17 10.27 -24.18
CA MET A 193 23.09 11.39 -24.00
C MET A 193 24.39 11.20 -24.80
N PHE A 194 24.92 9.98 -24.85
CA PHE A 194 26.13 9.65 -25.59
C PHE A 194 26.00 9.92 -27.09
N VAL A 195 24.87 9.55 -27.70
CA VAL A 195 24.60 9.81 -29.13
C VAL A 195 24.59 11.32 -29.41
N LEU A 196 23.93 12.11 -28.56
CA LEU A 196 23.90 13.57 -28.71
C LEU A 196 25.29 14.19 -28.56
N VAL A 197 26.03 13.82 -27.51
CA VAL A 197 27.38 14.31 -27.27
C VAL A 197 28.33 13.91 -28.40
N GLY A 198 28.24 12.67 -28.89
CA GLY A 198 29.02 12.19 -30.03
C GLY A 198 28.76 13.00 -31.30
N PHE A 199 27.49 13.27 -31.61
CA PHE A 199 27.11 14.11 -32.76
C PHE A 199 27.67 15.54 -32.63
N PHE A 200 27.54 16.15 -31.44
CA PHE A 200 28.09 17.49 -31.19
C PHE A 200 29.61 17.52 -31.30
N LEU A 201 30.31 16.52 -30.75
CA LEU A 201 31.76 16.39 -30.85
C LEU A 201 32.21 16.23 -32.31
N GLU A 202 31.50 15.45 -33.12
CA GLU A 202 31.81 15.30 -34.54
C GLU A 202 31.69 16.63 -35.29
N LYS A 203 30.64 17.42 -35.01
CA LYS A 203 30.46 18.75 -35.60
C LYS A 203 31.52 19.74 -35.11
N LEU A 204 31.88 19.69 -33.83
CA LEU A 204 32.90 20.56 -33.26
C LEU A 204 34.30 20.23 -33.79
N CYS A 205 34.67 18.95 -33.84
CA CYS A 205 35.93 18.50 -34.44
C CYS A 205 36.00 18.91 -35.92
N SER A 206 34.94 18.67 -36.69
CA SER A 206 34.86 19.09 -38.09
C SER A 206 35.03 20.61 -38.24
N PHE A 207 34.43 21.42 -37.35
CA PHE A 207 34.59 22.87 -37.33
C PHE A 207 36.04 23.29 -37.03
N VAL A 208 36.66 22.69 -36.00
CA VAL A 208 38.06 22.98 -35.61
C VAL A 208 39.03 22.63 -36.74
N TYR A 209 38.84 21.48 -37.40
CA TYR A 209 39.68 21.05 -38.52
C TYR A 209 39.47 21.91 -39.76
N PHE A 210 38.23 22.27 -40.08
CA PHE A 210 37.92 23.13 -41.24
C PHE A 210 38.48 24.54 -41.08
N HIS A 211 38.39 25.11 -39.88
CA HIS A 211 38.89 26.46 -39.58
C HIS A 211 40.35 26.50 -39.14
N GLN A 212 41.06 25.36 -39.13
CA GLN A 212 42.47 25.25 -38.72
C GLN A 212 42.81 25.97 -37.40
N ILE A 213 41.91 25.87 -36.42
CA ILE A 213 42.08 26.58 -35.13
C ILE A 213 43.25 25.99 -34.33
N VAL A 214 43.65 24.76 -34.64
CA VAL A 214 44.77 24.04 -34.02
C VAL A 214 45.81 23.68 -35.10
N GLU A 215 47.10 23.84 -34.79
CA GLU A 215 48.19 23.42 -35.67
C GLU A 215 48.07 21.93 -36.02
N THR A 216 47.78 21.64 -37.28
CA THR A 216 47.72 20.28 -37.80
C THR A 216 49.03 19.95 -38.53
N LYS A 217 49.70 18.86 -38.12
CA LYS A 217 50.87 18.32 -38.83
C LYS A 217 50.43 17.18 -39.74
N MET A 218 50.70 17.31 -41.04
CA MET A 218 50.53 16.20 -41.98
C MET A 218 51.73 15.27 -41.85
N LEU A 219 51.52 14.06 -41.31
CA LEU A 219 52.50 12.99 -41.38
C LEU A 219 52.25 12.22 -42.68
N VAL A 220 53.08 12.47 -43.68
CA VAL A 220 53.13 11.64 -44.89
C VAL A 220 53.97 10.42 -44.53
N GLU A 221 53.37 9.22 -44.52
CA GLU A 221 54.14 7.99 -44.50
C GLU A 221 54.85 7.86 -45.86
N THR A 222 56.09 8.32 -45.91
CA THR A 222 56.95 8.11 -47.06
C THR A 222 57.35 6.63 -47.08
N VAL A 223 56.86 5.88 -48.07
CA VAL A 223 57.33 4.53 -48.38
C VAL A 223 58.78 4.64 -48.84
N GLY A 224 59.72 4.63 -47.89
CA GLY A 224 61.14 4.80 -48.20
C GLY A 224 61.97 5.34 -47.05
N SER A 225 61.89 4.75 -45.87
CA SER A 225 62.85 5.00 -44.80
C SER A 225 62.95 3.79 -43.88
N ASN A 226 63.90 2.92 -44.22
CA ASN A 226 64.59 1.91 -43.41
C ASN A 226 63.96 1.47 -42.07
N ILE A 227 63.59 0.18 -42.07
CA ILE A 227 63.60 -0.79 -40.96
C ILE A 227 64.23 -0.23 -39.68
N GLY A 228 63.37 0.23 -38.76
CA GLY A 228 63.68 0.46 -37.36
C GLY A 228 62.72 -0.37 -36.53
N VAL A 229 63.19 -1.52 -36.03
CA VAL A 229 62.43 -2.48 -35.21
C VAL A 229 61.83 -1.77 -33.99
N PRO A 230 60.50 -1.81 -33.76
CA PRO A 230 59.92 -1.33 -32.52
C PRO A 230 60.13 -2.37 -31.41
N HIS A 231 60.99 -2.03 -30.44
CA HIS A 231 61.11 -2.76 -29.18
C HIS A 231 59.84 -2.55 -28.36
N PHE A 232 58.97 -3.55 -28.35
CA PHE A 232 57.79 -3.60 -27.48
C PHE A 232 58.25 -3.88 -26.04
N LYS A 233 58.30 -2.86 -25.18
CA LYS A 233 58.31 -3.08 -23.72
C LYS A 233 56.85 -3.18 -23.25
N ARG A 234 56.44 -4.41 -22.93
CA ARG A 234 55.21 -4.70 -22.18
C ARG A 234 55.37 -4.16 -20.75
N PHE A 235 54.37 -3.41 -20.30
CA PHE A 235 53.90 -3.39 -18.92
C PHE A 235 52.39 -3.64 -18.97
#